data_AF-A0A529HDW9-F1
#
_entry.id   AF-A0A529HDW9-F1
#
_cell.length_a   1.000
_cell.length_b   1.000
_cell.length_c   1.000
_cell.angle_alpha   90.00
_cell.angle_beta   90.00
_cell.angle_gamma   90.00
#
_symmetry.space_group_name_H-M   'P 1'
#
loop_
_entity.id
_entity.type
_entity.pdbx_description
1 polymer ?
#
loop_
_entity_poly.entity_id
_entity_poly.type
_entity_poly.pdbx_seq_one_letter_code
_entity_poly.pdbx_strand_id
1 'polypeptide(L)'
;YNSFAALKLDDTMAKTPKAVHALLDPVWEKALEKAASDQKELERLATEAGSNEKFAAWDWRFYQEKLRAEKFAFDEAELKPYLQLERVIDACFDVATRLFGISFEEKQGIA
;
A
#
# COMPACT_ATOMS: atom_id res chain seq x y z
N TYR A 1 -21.16 23.45 15.34
CA TYR A 1 -20.55 22.11 15.16
C TYR A 1 -19.98 21.62 16.47
N ASN A 2 -20.04 20.31 16.75
CA ASN A 2 -19.61 19.71 18.03
C ASN A 2 -18.13 19.30 18.06
N SER A 3 -17.45 19.28 16.91
CA SER A 3 -16.01 19.03 16.77
C SER A 3 -15.50 19.60 15.45
N PHE A 4 -14.19 19.76 15.33
CA PHE A 4 -13.56 20.15 14.06
C PHE A 4 -13.83 19.13 12.95
N ALA A 5 -13.89 17.83 13.29
CA ALA A 5 -14.25 16.78 12.34
C ALA A 5 -15.69 16.95 11.82
N ALA A 6 -16.64 17.31 12.67
CA ALA A 6 -18.01 17.58 12.25
C ALA A 6 -18.12 18.81 11.33
N LEU A 7 -17.31 19.85 11.58
CA LEU A 7 -17.21 21.01 10.70
C LEU A 7 -16.60 20.64 9.35
N LYS A 8 -15.51 19.86 9.35
CA LYS A 8 -14.75 19.56 8.12
C LYS A 8 -15.46 18.55 7.23
N LEU A 9 -16.37 17.74 7.76
CA LEU A 9 -17.08 16.72 6.99
C LEU A 9 -18.38 17.22 6.37
N ASP A 10 -18.87 18.39 6.76
CA ASP A 10 -20.17 18.92 6.33
C ASP A 10 -20.29 19.07 4.80
N ASP A 11 -19.20 19.50 4.15
CA ASP A 11 -19.10 19.65 2.68
C ASP A 11 -18.67 18.37 1.96
N THR A 12 -18.31 17.31 2.69
CA THR A 12 -17.87 16.03 2.11
C THR A 12 -19.03 15.08 1.85
N MET A 13 -18.80 13.97 1.14
CA MET A 13 -19.80 12.92 0.95
C MET A 13 -20.13 12.17 2.25
N ALA A 14 -19.19 12.06 3.18
CA ALA A 14 -19.37 11.32 4.43
C ALA A 14 -20.26 12.05 5.45
N LYS A 15 -20.35 13.39 5.38
CA LYS A 15 -21.18 14.29 6.20
C LYS A 15 -20.92 14.31 7.71
N THR A 16 -20.66 13.17 8.33
CA THR A 16 -20.53 13.05 9.79
C THR A 16 -19.37 12.14 10.18
N PRO A 17 -18.71 12.39 11.33
CA PRO A 17 -17.68 11.49 11.85
C PRO A 17 -18.19 10.05 12.07
N LYS A 18 -19.46 9.90 12.48
CA LYS A 18 -20.07 8.58 12.69
C LYS A 18 -20.12 7.77 11.41
N ALA A 19 -20.47 8.39 10.27
CA ALA A 19 -20.50 7.70 8.98
C ALA A 19 -19.11 7.29 8.51
N VAL A 20 -18.07 8.09 8.81
CA VAL A 20 -16.68 7.73 8.55
C VAL A 20 -16.29 6.48 9.34
N HIS A 21 -16.55 6.45 10.65
CA HIS A 21 -16.25 5.29 11.49
C HIS A 21 -17.04 4.04 11.10
N ALA A 22 -18.31 4.19 10.71
CA ALA A 22 -19.11 3.09 10.20
C ALA A 22 -18.50 2.41 8.95
N LEU A 23 -17.67 3.13 8.17
CA LEU A 23 -16.92 2.58 7.05
C LEU A 23 -15.54 2.05 7.47
N LEU A 24 -14.81 2.77 8.32
CA LEU A 24 -13.44 2.42 8.68
C LEU A 24 -13.34 1.29 9.69
N ASP A 25 -14.25 1.23 10.68
CA ASP A 25 -14.16 0.26 11.77
C ASP A 25 -14.26 -1.21 11.26
N PRO A 26 -15.18 -1.56 10.33
CA PRO A 26 -15.21 -2.92 9.77
C PRO A 26 -13.95 -3.31 8.99
N VAL A 27 -13.35 -2.35 8.27
CA VAL A 27 -12.08 -2.56 7.55
C VAL A 27 -10.95 -2.75 8.55
N TRP A 28 -10.94 -1.96 9.62
CA TRP A 28 -9.94 -2.02 10.67
C TRP A 28 -9.95 -3.36 11.41
N GLU A 29 -11.13 -3.88 11.78
CA GLU A 29 -11.27 -5.18 12.43
C GLU A 29 -10.65 -6.30 11.58
N LYS A 30 -10.97 -6.33 10.28
CA LYS A 30 -10.42 -7.34 9.36
C LYS A 30 -8.92 -7.14 9.10
N ALA A 31 -8.45 -5.90 9.04
CA ALA A 31 -7.04 -5.58 8.92
C ALA A 31 -6.25 -6.07 10.15
N LEU A 32 -6.80 -5.92 11.37
CA LEU A 32 -6.17 -6.42 12.60
C LEU A 32 -6.06 -7.94 12.63
N GLU A 33 -7.13 -8.65 12.26
CA GLU A 33 -7.10 -10.12 12.14
C GLU A 33 -5.99 -10.57 11.19
N LYS A 34 -5.88 -9.92 10.02
CA LYS A 34 -4.86 -10.22 9.03
C LYS A 34 -3.45 -9.87 9.52
N ALA A 35 -3.27 -8.70 10.11
CA ALA A 35 -1.98 -8.27 10.65
C ALA A 35 -1.48 -9.20 11.75
N ALA A 36 -2.36 -9.67 12.64
CA ALA A 36 -2.00 -10.63 13.67
C ALA A 36 -1.59 -12.00 13.08
N SER A 37 -2.25 -12.43 11.99
CA SER A 37 -1.85 -13.63 11.27
C SER A 37 -0.49 -13.46 10.59
N ASP A 38 -0.25 -12.31 9.97
CA ASP A 38 1.01 -12.03 9.28
C ASP A 38 2.16 -11.92 10.28
N GLN A 39 1.95 -11.26 11.42
CA GLN A 39 2.97 -11.15 12.48
C GLN A 39 3.45 -12.52 12.95
N LYS A 40 2.56 -13.49 13.13
CA LYS A 40 2.94 -14.87 13.52
C LYS A 40 3.86 -15.53 12.49
N GLU A 41 3.59 -15.30 11.20
CA GLU A 41 4.42 -15.82 10.11
C GLU A 41 5.79 -15.15 10.09
N LEU A 42 5.85 -13.84 10.33
CA LEU A 42 7.11 -13.09 10.40
C LEU A 42 7.94 -13.50 11.62
N GLU A 43 7.29 -13.69 12.78
CA GLU A 43 7.91 -14.21 14.00
C GLU A 43 8.49 -15.60 13.79
N ARG A 44 7.76 -16.49 13.09
CA ARG A 44 8.27 -17.82 12.70
C ARG A 44 9.59 -17.70 11.93
N LEU A 45 9.63 -16.86 10.90
CA LEU A 45 10.84 -16.65 10.09
C LEU A 45 12.00 -16.05 10.90
N ALA A 46 11.70 -15.18 11.86
CA ALA A 46 12.70 -14.61 12.74
C ALA A 46 13.31 -15.68 13.67
N THR A 47 12.48 -16.55 14.25
CA THR A 47 12.93 -17.66 15.09
C THR A 47 13.74 -18.68 14.29
N GLU A 48 13.30 -19.04 13.07
CA GLU A 48 14.03 -19.94 12.18
C GLU A 48 15.40 -19.39 11.75
N ALA A 49 15.50 -18.06 11.60
CA ALA A 49 16.77 -17.38 11.36
C ALA A 49 17.69 -17.30 12.60
N GLY A 50 17.26 -17.83 13.74
CA GLY A 50 18.02 -17.87 14.99
C GLY A 50 17.86 -16.65 15.89
N SER A 51 16.86 -15.79 15.64
CA SER A 51 16.56 -14.67 16.54
C SER A 51 15.92 -15.17 17.84
N ASN A 52 16.48 -14.74 18.96
CA ASN A 52 15.94 -14.97 20.31
C ASN A 52 15.31 -13.71 20.92
N GLU A 53 15.24 -12.62 20.15
CA GLU A 53 14.68 -11.35 20.59
C GLU A 53 13.17 -11.27 20.33
N LYS A 54 12.49 -10.43 21.10
CA LYS A 54 11.07 -10.16 20.87
C LYS A 54 10.92 -9.38 19.56
N PHE A 55 10.07 -9.88 18.67
CA PHE A 55 9.76 -9.23 17.41
C PHE A 55 9.27 -7.79 17.61
N ALA A 56 9.90 -6.86 16.91
CA ALA A 56 9.65 -5.44 17.02
C ALA A 56 9.18 -4.84 15.68
N ALA A 57 8.66 -3.62 15.74
CA ALA A 57 8.07 -2.97 14.57
C ALA A 57 9.04 -2.77 13.39
N TRP A 58 10.34 -2.60 13.67
CA TRP A 58 11.36 -2.43 12.63
C TRP A 58 11.71 -3.74 11.90
N ASP A 59 11.50 -4.89 12.54
CA ASP A 59 11.76 -6.22 11.94
C ASP A 59 10.75 -6.55 10.83
N TRP A 60 9.57 -5.93 10.89
CA TRP A 60 8.45 -6.20 10.01
C TRP A 60 8.84 -6.18 8.53
N ARG A 61 9.45 -5.08 8.07
CA ARG A 61 9.79 -4.91 6.65
C ARG A 61 10.78 -5.95 6.18
N PHE A 62 11.80 -6.24 6.98
CA PHE A 62 12.83 -7.21 6.61
C PHE A 62 12.27 -8.63 6.46
N TYR A 63 11.50 -9.10 7.44
CA TYR A 63 10.92 -10.45 7.37
C TYR A 63 9.75 -10.54 6.39
N GLN A 64 9.05 -9.44 6.11
CA GLN A 64 7.99 -9.43 5.10
C GLN A 64 8.54 -9.71 3.70
N GLU A 65 9.70 -9.16 3.35
CA GLU A 65 10.35 -9.48 2.07
C GLU A 65 10.75 -10.96 1.99
N LYS A 66 11.29 -11.52 3.07
CA LYS A 66 11.58 -12.96 3.15
C LYS A 66 10.34 -13.83 3.01
N LEU A 67 9.25 -13.48 3.69
CA LEU A 67 7.98 -14.19 3.59
C LEU A 67 7.39 -14.12 2.19
N ARG A 68 7.53 -12.98 1.50
CA ARG A 68 7.08 -12.82 0.11
C ARG A 68 7.90 -13.70 -0.84
N ALA A 69 9.21 -13.72 -0.68
CA ALA A 69 10.10 -14.59 -1.45
C ALA A 69 9.76 -16.08 -1.24
N GLU A 70 9.51 -16.51 0.01
CA GLU A 70 9.11 -17.88 0.33
C GLU A 70 7.75 -18.26 -0.27
N LYS A 71 6.73 -17.39 -0.14
CA LYS A 71 5.35 -17.69 -0.56
C LYS A 71 5.12 -17.59 -2.06
N PHE A 72 5.81 -16.69 -2.74
CA PHE A 72 5.52 -16.35 -4.13
C PHE A 72 6.69 -16.57 -5.08
N ALA A 73 7.84 -17.05 -4.59
CA ALA A 73 9.08 -17.16 -5.37
C ALA A 73 9.39 -15.86 -6.13
N PHE A 74 9.15 -14.73 -5.47
CA PHE A 74 9.18 -13.40 -6.06
C PHE A 74 10.26 -12.54 -5.39
N ASP A 75 11.14 -11.97 -6.20
CA ASP A 75 12.13 -10.98 -5.78
C ASP A 75 11.87 -9.63 -6.48
N GLU A 76 11.66 -8.58 -5.70
CA GLU A 76 11.44 -7.23 -6.21
C GLU A 76 12.69 -6.68 -6.94
N ALA A 77 13.89 -7.16 -6.58
CA ALA A 77 15.13 -6.79 -7.26
C ALA A 77 15.19 -7.29 -8.71
N GLU A 78 14.57 -8.44 -9.00
CA GLU A 78 14.48 -8.98 -10.37
C GLU A 78 13.50 -8.19 -11.24
N LEU A 79 12.50 -7.56 -10.63
CA LEU A 79 11.51 -6.74 -11.35
C LEU A 79 12.03 -5.35 -11.70
N LYS A 80 12.94 -4.79 -10.90
CA LYS A 80 13.46 -3.43 -11.02
C LYS A 80 13.95 -3.04 -12.43
N PRO A 81 14.68 -3.88 -13.18
CA PRO A 81 15.11 -3.54 -14.55
C PRO A 81 13.96 -3.33 -15.53
N TYR A 82 12.79 -3.92 -15.28
CA TYR A 82 11.61 -3.82 -16.15
C TYR A 82 10.74 -2.59 -15.84
N LEU A 83 10.89 -1.98 -14.67
CA LEU A 83 10.13 -0.80 -14.23
C LEU A 83 10.94 0.49 -14.44
N GLN A 84 11.41 0.70 -15.67
CA GLN A 84 12.04 1.96 -16.07
C GLN A 84 11.01 3.09 -16.03
N LEU A 85 11.36 4.22 -15.41
CA LEU A 85 10.44 5.32 -15.16
C LEU A 85 9.77 5.80 -16.46
N GLU A 86 10.55 5.98 -17.52
CA GLU A 86 10.09 6.43 -18.82
C GLU A 86 9.08 5.44 -19.41
N ARG A 87 9.33 4.14 -19.27
CA ARG A 87 8.42 3.08 -19.74
C ARG A 87 7.13 3.00 -18.94
N VAL A 88 7.19 3.27 -17.64
CA VAL A 88 6.00 3.35 -16.79
C VAL A 88 5.16 4.58 -17.14
N ILE A 89 5.80 5.71 -17.43
CA ILE A 89 5.10 6.92 -17.93
C ILE A 89 4.41 6.64 -19.26
N ASP A 90 5.12 6.04 -20.23
CA ASP A 90 4.55 5.64 -21.52
C ASP A 90 3.33 4.72 -21.33
N ALA A 91 3.44 3.73 -20.43
CA ALA A 91 2.34 2.80 -20.14
C ALA A 91 1.12 3.52 -19.53
N CYS A 92 1.31 4.50 -18.64
CA CYS A 92 0.23 5.32 -18.10
C CYS A 92 -0.48 6.12 -19.20
N PHE A 93 0.26 6.69 -20.15
CA PHE A 93 -0.31 7.40 -21.30
C PHE A 93 -1.06 6.46 -22.26
N ASP A 94 -0.55 5.24 -22.50
CA ASP A 94 -1.26 4.24 -23.32
C ASP A 94 -2.59 3.85 -22.68
N VAL A 95 -2.61 3.59 -21.37
CA VAL A 95 -3.84 3.27 -20.63
C VAL A 95 -4.85 4.41 -20.75
N ALA A 96 -4.41 5.66 -20.56
CA ALA A 96 -5.28 6.82 -20.67
C ALA A 96 -5.79 7.03 -22.10
N THR A 97 -4.94 6.80 -23.11
CA THR A 97 -5.33 6.85 -24.53
C THR A 97 -6.40 5.82 -24.84
N ARG A 98 -6.23 4.58 -24.36
CA ARG A 98 -7.17 3.48 -24.63
C ARG A 98 -8.50 3.62 -23.90
N LEU A 99 -8.49 4.15 -22.68
CA LEU A 99 -9.70 4.31 -21.87
C LEU A 99 -10.47 5.58 -22.20
N PHE A 100 -9.76 6.68 -22.52
CA PHE A 100 -10.37 8.01 -22.63
C PHE A 100 -10.19 8.67 -24.01
N GLY A 101 -9.41 8.07 -24.92
CA GLY A 101 -9.20 8.59 -26.28
C GLY A 101 -8.34 9.84 -26.36
N ILE A 102 -7.57 10.16 -25.31
CA ILE A 102 -6.71 11.34 -25.23
C ILE A 102 -5.29 11.01 -25.67
N SER A 103 -4.61 11.96 -26.31
CA SER A 103 -3.22 11.81 -26.78
C SER A 103 -2.27 12.75 -26.02
N PHE A 104 -1.03 12.31 -25.83
CA PHE A 104 0.00 13.05 -25.10
C PHE A 104 1.19 13.32 -26.01
N GLU A 105 1.75 14.53 -25.91
CA GLU A 105 2.95 14.95 -26.63
C GLU A 105 3.88 15.68 -25.63
N GLU A 106 5.14 15.28 -25.57
CA GLU A 106 6.12 15.93 -24.70
C GLU A 106 6.45 17.33 -25.25
N LYS A 107 6.24 18.35 -24.41
CA LYS A 107 6.69 19.73 -24.69
C LYS A 107 8.04 19.97 -24.01
N GLN A 108 9.11 19.92 -24.79
CA GLN A 108 10.45 20.26 -24.30
C GLN A 108 10.62 21.77 -24.14
N GLY A 109 11.34 22.19 -23.08
CA GLY A 109 11.67 23.60 -22.83
C GLY A 109 10.68 24.39 -21.97
N ILE A 110 9.84 23.71 -21.18
CA ILE A 110 9.05 24.35 -20.13
C ILE A 110 9.90 24.32 -18.84
N ALA A 111 10.20 25.51 -18.30
CA ALA A 111 10.96 25.71 -17.06
C ALA A 111 10.09 25.51 -15.81
#